data_AF-A0A915JAC0-F1
#
_entry.id   AF-A0A915JAC0-F1
#
_cell.length_a   1.000
_cell.length_b   1.000
_cell.length_c   1.000
_cell.angle_alpha   90.00
_cell.angle_beta   90.00
_cell.angle_gamma   90.00
#
_symmetry.space_group_name_H-M   'P 1'
#
loop_
_entity.id
_entity.type
_entity.pdbx_description
1 polymer ?
#
loop_
_entity_poly.entity_id
_entity_poly.type
_entity_poly.pdbx_seq_one_letter_code
_entity_poly.pdbx_strand_id
1 'polypeptide(L)'
;MVVPRVSLENETMIGFFLQCNADSNIPCWSCHARATFKLKSQKEGVDDIEFGIEHIFCQQKNYSGYDFFSTLDMICDVDEGFIKDDTAIFQVEVCADAPQCL
;
A
#
# COMPACT_ATOMS: atom_id res chain seq x y z
N MET A 1 -1.42 0.82 5.41
CA MET A 1 -1.95 2.18 5.63
C MET A 1 -2.44 2.71 4.30
N VAL A 2 -3.69 3.16 4.25
CA VAL A 2 -4.28 3.82 3.08
C VAL A 2 -4.57 5.26 3.51
N VAL A 3 -4.05 6.24 2.77
CA VAL A 3 -4.07 7.65 3.17
C VAL A 3 -4.40 8.54 1.98
N PRO A 4 -5.34 9.49 2.11
CA PRO A 4 -5.54 10.53 1.11
C PRO A 4 -4.28 11.40 0.97
N ARG A 5 -4.01 11.80 -0.27
CA ARG A 5 -2.92 12.69 -0.68
C ARG A 5 -3.47 13.69 -1.68
N VAL A 6 -2.84 14.85 -1.81
CA VAL A 6 -3.20 15.86 -2.81
C VAL A 6 -2.01 16.02 -3.74
N SER A 7 -2.24 15.88 -5.05
CA SER A 7 -1.22 16.08 -6.07
C SER A 7 -0.90 17.58 -6.27
N LEU A 8 0.13 17.88 -7.05
CA LEU A 8 0.44 19.27 -7.43
C LEU A 8 -0.66 19.92 -8.27
N GLU A 9 -1.47 19.11 -8.95
CA GLU A 9 -2.60 19.52 -9.79
C GLU A 9 -3.91 19.63 -8.98
N ASN A 10 -3.81 19.50 -7.65
CA ASN A 10 -4.94 19.58 -6.71
C ASN A 10 -5.96 18.44 -6.89
N GLU A 11 -5.51 17.29 -7.41
CA GLU A 11 -6.28 16.05 -7.50
C GLU A 11 -6.12 15.24 -6.21
N THR A 12 -7.20 14.56 -5.79
CA THR A 12 -7.13 13.67 -4.62
C THR A 12 -6.60 12.30 -5.05
N MET A 13 -5.45 11.95 -4.48
CA MET A 13 -4.75 10.70 -4.71
C MET A 13 -4.85 9.81 -3.48
N ILE A 14 -4.68 8.50 -3.68
CA ILE A 14 -4.57 7.54 -2.60
C ILE A 14 -3.13 7.05 -2.48
N GLY A 15 -2.52 7.32 -1.34
CA GLY A 15 -1.26 6.72 -0.92
C GLY A 15 -1.50 5.37 -0.23
N PHE A 16 -0.67 4.37 -0.54
CA PHE A 16 -0.80 3.02 -0.02
C PHE A 16 0.56 2.49 0.44
N PHE A 17 0.68 2.21 1.74
CA PHE A 17 1.95 1.88 2.40
C PHE A 17 1.85 0.64 3.29
N LEU A 18 2.90 -0.16 3.31
CA LEU A 18 3.15 -1.20 4.30
C LEU A 18 3.96 -0.60 5.44
N GLN A 19 3.50 -0.77 6.67
CA GLN A 19 4.22 -0.36 7.87
C GLN A 19 4.66 -1.62 8.64
N CYS A 20 5.90 -1.63 9.10
CA CYS A 20 6.51 -2.73 9.82
C CYS A 20 7.04 -2.21 11.16
N ASN A 21 6.57 -2.81 12.26
CA ASN A 21 7.12 -2.61 13.61
C ASN A 21 7.36 -1.13 14.04
N ALA A 22 6.48 -0.21 13.63
CA ALA A 22 6.67 1.23 13.85
C ALA A 22 6.57 1.65 15.32
N ASP A 23 5.83 0.91 16.14
CA ASP A 23 5.64 1.20 17.57
C ASP A 23 6.78 0.67 18.44
N SER A 24 7.78 0.01 17.85
CA SER A 24 8.92 -0.55 18.58
C SER A 24 9.89 0.54 19.02
N ASN A 25 10.18 0.57 20.31
CA ASN A 25 11.24 1.39 20.90
C ASN A 25 12.63 0.74 20.80
N ILE A 26 12.71 -0.49 20.29
CA ILE A 26 13.98 -1.17 20.06
C ILE A 26 14.59 -0.59 18.77
N PRO A 27 15.81 -0.02 18.79
CA PRO A 27 16.42 0.53 17.58
C PRO A 27 17.05 -0.55 16.69
N CYS A 28 17.48 -1.67 17.28
CA CYS A 28 18.21 -2.74 16.60
C CYS A 28 17.24 -3.77 16.02
N TRP A 29 16.48 -3.37 15.01
CA TRP A 29 15.73 -4.33 14.18
C TRP A 29 15.75 -3.89 12.72
N SER A 30 15.77 -4.90 11.87
CA SER A 30 15.55 -4.78 10.46
C SER A 30 14.82 -6.01 9.93
N CYS A 31 14.06 -5.82 8.86
CA CYS A 31 13.40 -6.90 8.14
C CYS A 31 13.43 -6.59 6.64
N HIS A 32 14.12 -7.43 5.89
CA HIS A 32 14.02 -7.40 4.43
C HIS A 32 12.70 -8.08 4.02
N ALA A 33 11.93 -7.43 3.16
CA ALA A 33 10.69 -8.00 2.64
C ALA A 33 10.41 -7.53 1.22
N ARG A 34 9.80 -8.44 0.46
CA ARG A 34 9.11 -8.13 -0.79
C ARG A 34 7.61 -8.08 -0.52
N ALA A 35 6.93 -7.11 -1.11
CA ALA A 35 5.49 -6.98 -0.94
C ALA A 35 4.80 -6.62 -2.25
N THR A 36 3.64 -7.24 -2.49
CA THR A 36 2.75 -6.93 -3.61
C THR A 36 1.52 -6.22 -3.07
N PHE A 37 1.34 -4.97 -3.48
CA PHE A 37 0.18 -4.13 -3.15
C PHE A 37 -0.87 -4.34 -4.23
N LYS A 38 -2.12 -4.56 -3.82
CA LYS A 38 -3.25 -4.79 -4.72
C LYS A 38 -4.42 -3.88 -4.35
N LEU A 39 -4.96 -3.17 -5.34
CA LEU A 39 -6.34 -2.67 -5.28
C LEU A 39 -7.22 -3.71 -5.95
N LYS A 40 -8.07 -4.34 -5.15
CA LYS A 40 -8.86 -5.48 -5.58
C LYS A 40 -10.06 -5.03 -6.40
N SER A 41 -10.22 -5.63 -7.57
CA SER A 41 -11.45 -5.49 -8.33
C SER A 41 -12.60 -6.15 -7.57
N GLN A 42 -13.77 -5.51 -7.62
CA GLN A 42 -15.03 -5.99 -7.05
C GLN A 42 -16.08 -6.24 -8.15
N LYS A 43 -15.66 -6.21 -9.41
CA LYS A 43 -16.48 -6.41 -10.61
C LYS A 43 -15.98 -7.61 -11.40
N GLU A 44 -16.90 -8.50 -11.79
CA GLU A 44 -16.55 -9.68 -12.57
C GLU A 44 -15.92 -9.28 -13.92
N GLY A 45 -14.81 -9.91 -14.27
CA GLY A 45 -14.07 -9.65 -15.52
C GLY A 45 -13.13 -8.43 -15.47
N VAL A 46 -13.01 -7.75 -14.33
CA VAL A 46 -11.99 -6.70 -14.11
C VAL A 46 -10.87 -7.27 -13.24
N ASP A 47 -9.63 -7.09 -13.68
CA ASP A 47 -8.43 -7.52 -12.96
C ASP A 47 -8.08 -6.56 -11.82
N ASP A 48 -7.30 -7.04 -10.85
CA ASP A 48 -6.73 -6.18 -9.81
C ASP A 48 -5.66 -5.24 -10.38
N ILE A 49 -5.47 -4.09 -9.75
CA ILE A 49 -4.28 -3.26 -9.96
C ILE A 49 -3.22 -3.73 -8.97
N GLU A 50 -2.05 -4.13 -9.45
CA GLU A 50 -0.97 -4.62 -8.60
C GLU A 50 0.39 -4.00 -8.90
N PHE A 51 1.13 -3.68 -7.83
CA PHE A 51 2.51 -3.20 -7.90
C PHE A 51 3.35 -3.79 -6.76
N GLY A 52 4.63 -4.06 -7.05
CA GLY A 52 5.55 -4.70 -6.11
C GLY A 52 6.63 -3.75 -5.58
N ILE A 53 7.02 -3.93 -4.31
CA ILE A 53 8.20 -3.32 -3.71
C ILE A 53 9.16 -4.39 -3.16
N GLU A 54 10.42 -4.00 -2.98
CA GLU A 54 11.41 -4.69 -2.18
C GLU A 54 12.07 -3.67 -1.26
N HIS A 55 12.08 -3.92 0.06
CA HIS A 55 12.53 -2.93 1.03
C HIS A 55 13.12 -3.57 2.29
N ILE A 56 14.10 -2.89 2.88
CA ILE A 56 14.62 -3.21 4.22
C ILE A 56 13.97 -2.26 5.21
N PHE A 57 12.99 -2.78 5.96
CA PHE A 57 12.33 -2.06 7.03
C PHE A 57 13.26 -1.99 8.25
N CYS A 58 13.32 -0.84 8.90
CA CYS A 58 14.01 -0.63 10.17
C CYS A 58 13.37 0.56 10.91
N GLN A 59 13.81 0.90 12.12
CA GLN A 59 13.21 1.98 12.91
C GLN A 59 13.07 3.31 12.14
N GLN A 60 14.10 3.70 11.36
CA GLN A 60 14.12 4.95 10.60
C GLN A 60 13.32 4.89 9.29
N LYS A 61 13.13 3.69 8.73
CA LYS A 61 12.46 3.44 7.44
C LYS A 61 11.39 2.35 7.62
N ASN A 62 10.54 2.54 8.62
CA ASN A 62 9.59 1.54 9.08
C ASN A 62 8.34 1.41 8.21
N TYR A 63 8.21 2.24 7.17
CA TYR A 63 7.16 2.11 6.16
C TYR A 63 7.72 2.29 4.76
N SER A 64 7.05 1.68 3.79
CA SER A 64 7.38 1.80 2.37
C SER A 64 6.12 1.52 1.55
N GLY A 65 6.04 2.07 0.33
CA GLY A 65 4.88 1.98 -0.53
C GLY A 65 4.84 3.13 -1.54
N TYR A 66 3.64 3.52 -1.94
CA TYR A 66 3.42 4.50 -2.99
C TYR A 66 2.69 5.72 -2.45
N ASP A 67 3.25 6.91 -2.64
CA ASP A 67 2.56 8.18 -2.34
C ASP A 67 1.35 8.41 -3.25
N PHE A 68 1.42 7.91 -4.49
CA PHE A 68 0.39 8.04 -5.50
C PHE A 68 0.11 6.66 -6.12
N PHE A 69 -0.64 5.81 -5.41
CA PHE A 69 -0.97 4.45 -5.87
C PHE A 69 -2.09 4.45 -6.92
N SER A 70 -3.11 5.28 -6.70
CA SER A 70 -4.23 5.50 -7.61
C SER A 70 -4.87 6.87 -7.35
N THR A 71 -5.72 7.35 -8.25
CA THR A 71 -6.58 8.52 -8.02
C THR A 71 -7.82 8.11 -7.24
N LEU A 72 -8.36 9.01 -6.41
CA LEU A 72 -9.64 8.75 -5.74
C LEU A 72 -10.79 8.63 -6.75
N ASP A 73 -10.77 9.46 -7.80
CA ASP A 73 -11.81 9.48 -8.84
C ASP A 73 -11.90 8.13 -9.57
N MET A 74 -10.77 7.50 -9.91
CA MET A 74 -10.75 6.16 -10.51
C MET A 74 -11.35 5.11 -9.57
N ILE A 75 -11.02 5.16 -8.28
CA ILE A 75 -11.55 4.20 -7.31
C ILE A 75 -13.06 4.37 -7.17
N CYS A 76 -13.53 5.62 -7.12
CA CYS A 76 -14.94 5.96 -6.94
C CYS A 76 -15.80 5.77 -8.20
N ASP A 77 -15.18 5.58 -9.37
CA ASP A 77 -15.89 5.25 -10.59
C ASP A 77 -16.38 3.79 -10.54
N VAL A 78 -17.71 3.61 -10.53
CA VAL A 78 -18.35 2.30 -10.46
C VAL A 78 -18.06 1.48 -11.73
N ASP A 79 -17.79 2.13 -12.86
CA ASP A 79 -17.49 1.44 -14.11
C ASP A 79 -16.08 0.83 -14.11
N GLU A 80 -15.12 1.45 -13.41
CA GLU A 80 -13.77 0.94 -13.17
C GLU A 80 -13.77 -0.30 -12.27
N GLY A 81 -14.80 -0.48 -11.43
CA GLY A 81 -15.04 -1.74 -10.71
C GLY A 81 -14.28 -1.94 -9.41
N PHE A 82 -13.62 -0.90 -8.88
CA PHE A 82 -12.85 -0.98 -7.62
C PHE A 82 -13.63 -0.58 -6.37
N ILE A 83 -14.83 -0.01 -6.53
CA ILE A 83 -15.73 0.36 -5.44
C ILE A 83 -17.04 -0.42 -5.49
N LYS A 84 -17.52 -0.82 -4.32
CA LYS A 84 -18.83 -1.42 -4.12
C LYS A 84 -19.30 -1.10 -2.71
N ASP A 85 -20.56 -0.68 -2.57
CA ASP A 85 -21.16 -0.33 -1.26
C ASP A 85 -20.29 0.65 -0.46
N ASP A 86 -19.81 1.71 -1.13
CA ASP A 86 -18.91 2.75 -0.58
C ASP A 86 -17.61 2.21 0.02
N THR A 87 -17.17 1.03 -0.44
CA THR A 87 -15.99 0.33 0.06
C THR A 87 -15.07 -0.05 -1.09
N ALA A 88 -13.77 0.16 -0.90
CA ALA A 88 -12.70 -0.35 -1.76
C ALA A 88 -11.82 -1.33 -0.95
N ILE A 89 -11.31 -2.36 -1.62
CA ILE A 89 -10.53 -3.42 -0.95
C ILE A 89 -9.05 -3.27 -1.33
N PHE A 90 -8.23 -2.97 -0.34
CA PHE A 90 -6.77 -2.91 -0.46
C PHE A 90 -6.15 -4.15 0.18
N GLN A 91 -5.30 -4.86 -0.56
CA GLN A 91 -4.62 -6.07 -0.10
C GLN A 91 -3.10 -5.90 -0.23
N VAL A 92 -2.35 -6.45 0.72
CA VAL A 92 -0.89 -6.57 0.61
C VAL A 92 -0.50 -8.01 0.87
N GLU A 93 0.22 -8.62 -0.08
CA GLU A 93 0.89 -9.90 0.11
C GLU A 93 2.35 -9.64 0.47
N VAL A 94 2.83 -10.20 1.58
CA VAL A 94 4.17 -9.92 2.11
C VAL A 94 4.99 -11.21 2.19
N CYS A 95 6.17 -11.18 1.58
CA CYS A 95 7.21 -12.20 1.71
C CYS A 95 8.38 -11.59 2.51
N ALA A 96 8.41 -11.86 3.82
CA ALA A 96 9.42 -11.35 4.72
C ALA A 96 10.52 -12.39 5.01
N ASP A 97 11.76 -11.95 5.02
CA ASP A 97 12.90 -12.75 5.47
C ASP A 97 12.98 -12.73 7.00
N ALA A 98 13.84 -13.60 7.56
CA ALA A 98 14.12 -13.61 8.99
C ALA A 98 14.65 -12.22 9.44
N PRO A 99 14.06 -11.59 10.47
CA PRO A 99 14.49 -10.28 10.94
C PRO A 99 15.89 -10.34 11.56
N GLN A 100 16.63 -9.25 11.45
CA GLN A 100 18.01 -9.13 11.94
C GLN A 100 18.18 -7.87 12.81
N CYS A 101 19.05 -7.96 13.82
CA CYS A 101 19.50 -6.81 14.59
C CYS A 101 20.65 -6.17 13.80
N LEU A 102 20.45 -4.96 13.26
CA LEU A 102 21.49 -4.16 12.62
C LEU A 102 21.99 -3.07 13.56
#